data_AF-A0A3T0EA49-F1
#
_entry.id   AF-A0A3T0EA49-F1
#
_cell.length_a   1.000
_cell.length_b   1.000
_cell.length_c   1.000
_cell.angle_alpha   90.00
_cell.angle_beta   90.00
_cell.angle_gamma   90.00
#
_symmetry.space_group_name_H-M   'P 1'
#
loop_
_entity.id
_entity.type
_entity.pdbx_description
1 polymer ?
#
loop_
_entity_poly.entity_id
_entity_poly.type
_entity_poly.pdbx_seq_one_letter_code
_entity_poly.pdbx_strand_id
1 'polypeptide(L)'
;MKKFLLPGVTAIIAALAAFWAWQSFSSPGEGSLQVETDRIAPRDLSRQVASTGSIAPLITVEVGSQLSGQILELMADFNDEVEAGQIIARLDPQTFETRVREAQASVEVAQSQVSVSQANLTRSRAEAREAERAFERASELVERGTFSRVQFDTAETARDSAAANVQVAEANLRNARATLDQREASLESAQVDLDRATIRSPIDGVVIDRQVDVGQTVAASLNAPVLFIIARDLSRIQIEARVDESDIGQIAVGQPVTFEVDAFREREFSGEVRQVRLAAIAEQNVVTYTVVIEADNPGQRLLPGMTANVNIITGDVAGALTVPATALRFQPRGAAESLVAPDAAASTPAQRSGGNAMMARLLDPLELPDDRRARAEQALQSAFENMRRSGPPGMGGDGGGNMQTMLQRALGDVLTSEELARLNAILADGARRSGGRQGAREEVQRGTIWIQRSDGRLEPRPVRVGLSDGQYTQVMGENISEGERVVVRVREVR
;
A
#
# COMPACT_ATOMS: atom_id res chain seq x y z
N MET A 1 59.39 -72.28 -61.10
CA MET A 1 60.02 -71.83 -59.84
C MET A 1 59.22 -70.64 -59.32
N LYS A 2 58.63 -70.80 -58.12
CA LYS A 2 57.70 -69.88 -57.44
C LYS A 2 58.46 -68.74 -56.74
N LYS A 3 58.38 -67.47 -57.17
CA LYS A 3 58.78 -66.30 -56.33
C LYS A 3 58.20 -64.96 -56.84
N PHE A 4 56.89 -64.67 -56.75
CA PHE A 4 56.38 -63.28 -56.91
C PHE A 4 55.08 -62.94 -56.14
N LEU A 5 54.62 -63.76 -55.18
CA LEU A 5 53.39 -63.51 -54.41
C LEU A 5 53.60 -62.91 -53.00
N LEU A 6 54.85 -62.58 -52.63
CA LEU A 6 55.18 -62.15 -51.26
C LEU A 6 54.85 -60.68 -50.90
N PRO A 7 54.94 -59.66 -51.78
CA PRO A 7 54.78 -58.27 -51.34
C PRO A 7 53.32 -57.85 -51.09
N GLY A 8 52.35 -58.54 -51.68
CA GLY A 8 50.91 -58.25 -51.48
C GLY A 8 50.39 -58.68 -50.11
N VAL A 9 50.90 -59.80 -49.58
CA VAL A 9 50.47 -60.33 -48.27
C VAL A 9 51.04 -59.49 -47.12
N THR A 10 52.27 -58.99 -47.24
CA THR A 10 52.86 -58.09 -46.24
C THR A 10 52.18 -56.73 -46.16
N ALA A 11 51.70 -56.20 -47.29
CA ALA A 11 50.94 -54.95 -47.30
C ALA A 11 49.56 -55.09 -46.63
N ILE A 12 48.89 -56.22 -46.82
CA ILE A 12 47.59 -56.51 -46.20
C ILE A 12 47.75 -56.74 -44.68
N ILE A 13 48.79 -57.43 -44.24
CA ILE A 13 49.05 -57.63 -42.81
C ILE A 13 49.45 -56.31 -42.14
N ALA A 14 50.24 -55.45 -42.80
CA ALA A 14 50.56 -54.13 -42.28
C ALA A 14 49.32 -53.21 -42.23
N ALA A 15 48.43 -53.29 -43.22
CA ALA A 15 47.17 -52.54 -43.22
C ALA A 15 46.20 -53.05 -42.13
N LEU A 16 46.12 -54.36 -41.91
CA LEU A 16 45.31 -54.95 -40.83
C LEU A 16 45.90 -54.62 -39.45
N ALA A 17 47.22 -54.65 -39.28
CA ALA A 17 47.88 -54.26 -38.04
C ALA A 17 47.73 -52.76 -37.77
N ALA A 18 47.83 -51.91 -38.79
CA ALA A 18 47.57 -50.48 -38.69
C ALA A 18 46.10 -50.19 -38.40
N PHE A 19 45.17 -50.94 -38.98
CA PHE A 19 43.73 -50.82 -38.72
C PHE A 19 43.39 -51.30 -37.31
N TRP A 20 43.99 -52.38 -36.82
CA TRP A 20 43.79 -52.89 -35.46
C TRP A 20 44.45 -52.01 -34.41
N ALA A 21 45.63 -51.44 -34.72
CA ALA A 21 46.28 -50.43 -33.89
C ALA A 21 45.47 -49.12 -33.86
N TRP A 22 44.90 -48.70 -35.00
CA TRP A 22 44.00 -47.54 -35.07
C TRP A 22 42.71 -47.79 -34.29
N GLN A 23 42.13 -49.00 -34.38
CA GLN A 23 40.95 -49.38 -33.62
C GLN A 23 41.23 -49.49 -32.11
N SER A 24 42.45 -49.87 -31.71
CA SER A 24 42.85 -49.95 -30.29
C SER A 24 43.23 -48.58 -29.70
N PHE A 25 43.74 -47.65 -30.53
CA PHE A 25 44.07 -46.28 -30.11
C PHE A 25 42.90 -45.29 -30.22
N SER A 26 41.86 -45.62 -31.00
CA SER A 26 40.57 -44.92 -31.04
C SER A 26 39.57 -45.52 -30.06
N SER A 27 40.02 -45.80 -28.83
CA SER A 27 39.09 -45.81 -27.70
C SER A 27 38.48 -44.41 -27.64
N PRO A 28 37.15 -44.24 -27.68
CA PRO A 28 36.54 -42.95 -27.41
C PRO A 28 37.06 -42.53 -26.04
N GLY A 29 37.80 -41.43 -25.97
CA GLY A 29 38.12 -40.85 -24.69
C GLY A 29 36.79 -40.69 -23.95
N GLU A 30 36.64 -41.38 -22.83
CA GLU A 30 35.63 -41.03 -21.84
C GLU A 30 35.77 -39.53 -21.65
N GLY A 31 34.81 -38.75 -22.13
CA GLY A 31 34.78 -37.32 -21.91
C GLY A 31 34.91 -37.13 -20.42
N SER A 32 36.07 -36.67 -19.94
CA SER A 32 36.31 -36.55 -18.52
C SER A 32 35.37 -35.47 -18.02
N LEU A 33 34.28 -35.89 -17.36
CA LEU A 33 33.31 -35.00 -16.79
C LEU A 33 34.02 -34.17 -15.71
N GLN A 34 34.23 -32.89 -15.99
CA GLN A 34 34.78 -31.96 -15.00
C GLN A 34 33.66 -31.50 -14.09
N VAL A 35 33.75 -31.89 -12.83
CA VAL A 35 32.83 -31.48 -11.76
C VAL A 35 33.40 -30.22 -11.11
N GLU A 36 32.72 -29.11 -11.29
CA GLU A 36 32.98 -27.85 -10.61
C GLU A 36 32.34 -27.92 -9.21
N THR A 37 33.18 -27.85 -8.17
CA THR A 37 32.75 -27.92 -6.77
C THR A 37 33.10 -26.64 -6.02
N ASP A 38 32.31 -26.33 -5.02
CA ASP A 38 32.57 -25.27 -4.05
C ASP A 38 32.48 -25.80 -2.61
N ARG A 39 33.05 -25.09 -1.64
CA ARG A 39 33.11 -25.52 -0.24
C ARG A 39 31.97 -24.93 0.58
N ILE A 40 31.39 -25.74 1.47
CA ILE A 40 30.49 -25.24 2.51
C ILE A 40 31.32 -24.48 3.54
N ALA A 41 31.01 -23.20 3.72
CA ALA A 41 31.69 -22.35 4.70
C ALA A 41 30.69 -21.49 5.47
N PRO A 42 30.98 -21.17 6.75
CA PRO A 42 30.22 -20.19 7.50
C PRO A 42 30.37 -18.81 6.83
N ARG A 43 29.23 -18.15 6.60
CA ARG A 43 29.18 -16.79 6.05
C ARG A 43 28.02 -16.03 6.68
N ASP A 44 28.21 -14.72 6.82
CA ASP A 44 27.14 -13.80 7.20
C ASP A 44 26.25 -13.55 5.97
N LEU A 45 24.96 -13.86 6.11
CA LEU A 45 23.98 -13.67 5.06
C LEU A 45 23.03 -12.56 5.46
N SER A 46 22.90 -11.55 4.60
CA SER A 46 21.83 -10.56 4.70
C SER A 46 20.93 -10.65 3.47
N ARG A 47 19.62 -10.61 3.70
CA ARG A 47 18.62 -10.47 2.65
C ARG A 47 18.17 -9.03 2.62
N GLN A 48 18.24 -8.45 1.44
CA GLN A 48 17.91 -7.06 1.21
C GLN A 48 16.83 -6.95 0.15
N VAL A 49 15.91 -6.03 0.36
CA VAL A 49 14.92 -5.62 -0.65
C VAL A 49 15.35 -4.26 -1.15
N ALA A 50 15.72 -4.19 -2.44
CA ALA A 50 16.07 -2.95 -3.10
C ALA A 50 14.81 -2.25 -3.60
N SER A 51 14.70 -0.95 -3.33
CA SER A 51 13.58 -0.11 -3.73
C SER A 51 14.08 1.31 -4.03
N THR A 52 13.26 2.11 -4.70
CA THR A 52 13.53 3.52 -4.94
C THR A 52 12.49 4.37 -4.22
N GLY A 53 12.92 5.52 -3.72
CA GLY A 53 12.06 6.44 -2.99
C GLY A 53 12.44 7.89 -3.19
N SER A 54 11.53 8.79 -2.81
CA SER A 54 11.79 10.23 -2.78
C SER A 54 11.97 10.72 -1.34
N ILE A 55 12.97 11.57 -1.13
CA ILE A 55 13.20 12.25 0.14
C ILE A 55 12.14 13.36 0.31
N ALA A 56 11.47 13.36 1.45
CA ALA A 56 10.50 14.37 1.86
C ALA A 56 10.82 14.86 3.28
N PRO A 57 10.45 16.09 3.65
CA PRO A 57 10.54 16.56 5.03
C PRO A 57 9.56 15.78 5.92
N LEU A 58 9.87 15.69 7.21
CA LEU A 58 8.99 15.01 8.17
C LEU A 58 7.65 15.74 8.35
N ILE A 59 7.67 17.08 8.36
CA ILE A 59 6.49 17.92 8.54
C ILE A 59 6.53 19.02 7.49
N THR A 60 5.56 18.99 6.58
CA THR A 60 5.30 20.04 5.57
C THR A 60 3.92 20.61 5.76
N VAL A 61 3.77 21.89 5.46
CA VAL A 61 2.47 22.57 5.41
C VAL A 61 2.34 23.34 4.10
N GLU A 62 1.22 23.12 3.43
CA GLU A 62 0.83 23.87 2.23
C GLU A 62 0.06 25.11 2.67
N VAL A 63 0.58 26.28 2.34
CA VAL A 63 -0.08 27.57 2.61
C VAL A 63 -0.75 28.05 1.34
N GLY A 64 -2.08 28.15 1.38
CA GLY A 64 -2.91 28.61 0.26
C GLY A 64 -3.68 29.89 0.58
N SER A 65 -4.34 30.45 -0.45
CA SER A 65 -5.30 31.55 -0.26
C SER A 65 -6.74 31.06 -0.27
N GLN A 66 -7.52 31.51 0.71
CA GLN A 66 -8.98 31.32 0.74
C GLN A 66 -9.73 32.40 -0.05
N LEU A 67 -9.04 33.49 -0.39
CA LEU A 67 -9.61 34.65 -1.08
C LEU A 67 -9.05 34.77 -2.49
N SER A 68 -9.90 35.29 -3.37
CA SER A 68 -9.48 35.65 -4.72
C SER A 68 -8.95 37.08 -4.73
N GLY A 69 -7.84 37.32 -5.42
CA GLY A 69 -7.21 38.63 -5.52
C GLY A 69 -5.88 38.56 -6.27
N GLN A 70 -5.28 39.72 -6.50
CA GLN A 70 -3.94 39.79 -7.09
C GLN A 70 -2.89 39.80 -5.98
N ILE A 71 -1.77 39.10 -6.17
CA ILE A 71 -0.62 39.19 -5.25
C ILE A 71 0.04 40.56 -5.43
N LEU A 72 0.00 41.38 -4.38
CA LEU A 72 0.58 42.72 -4.38
C LEU A 72 2.09 42.67 -4.09
N GLU A 73 2.48 41.88 -3.10
CA GLU A 73 3.87 41.74 -2.66
C GLU A 73 4.13 40.35 -2.06
N LEU A 74 5.38 39.91 -2.22
CA LEU A 74 5.92 38.70 -1.62
C LEU A 74 7.01 39.12 -0.63
N MET A 75 6.94 38.62 0.60
CA MET A 75 7.85 38.95 1.70
C MET A 75 8.77 37.79 2.07
N ALA A 76 8.52 36.59 1.54
CA ALA A 76 9.39 35.43 1.65
C ALA A 76 9.60 34.81 0.26
N ASP A 77 10.82 34.34 0.02
CA ASP A 77 11.21 33.67 -1.21
C ASP A 77 11.70 32.23 -0.94
N PHE A 78 12.10 31.51 -1.98
CA PHE A 78 12.64 30.16 -1.89
C PHE A 78 13.85 30.13 -0.95
N ASN A 79 13.88 29.13 -0.06
CA ASN A 79 14.91 28.89 0.95
C ASN A 79 14.97 29.91 2.10
N ASP A 80 14.05 30.88 2.16
CA ASP A 80 13.99 31.78 3.30
C ASP A 80 13.45 31.04 4.54
N GLU A 81 14.05 31.33 5.69
CA GLU A 81 13.54 30.94 7.01
C GLU A 81 12.39 31.86 7.41
N VAL A 82 11.29 31.26 7.85
CA VAL A 82 10.08 31.96 8.27
C VAL A 82 9.64 31.50 9.65
N GLU A 83 9.16 32.45 10.46
CA GLU A 83 8.57 32.21 11.77
C GLU A 83 7.05 32.06 11.67
N ALA A 84 6.45 31.33 12.61
CA ALA A 84 5.01 31.21 12.74
C ALA A 84 4.36 32.58 12.95
N GLY A 85 3.39 32.92 12.09
CA GLY A 85 2.71 34.22 12.07
C GLY A 85 3.40 35.29 11.23
N GLN A 86 4.62 35.05 10.74
CA GLN A 86 5.32 35.94 9.83
C GLN A 86 4.53 36.10 8.53
N ILE A 87 4.46 37.34 8.03
CA ILE A 87 3.80 37.65 6.76
C ILE A 87 4.72 37.19 5.63
N ILE A 88 4.20 36.33 4.76
CA ILE A 88 4.95 35.77 3.62
C ILE A 88 4.47 36.32 2.27
N ALA A 89 3.19 36.70 2.18
CA ALA A 89 2.62 37.35 1.00
C ALA A 89 1.42 38.22 1.36
N ARG A 90 1.09 39.17 0.49
CA ARG A 90 -0.09 40.03 0.64
C ARG A 90 -0.86 40.12 -0.68
N LEU A 91 -2.16 39.87 -0.61
CA LEU A 91 -3.10 40.15 -1.69
C LEU A 91 -3.43 41.64 -1.72
N ASP A 92 -3.83 42.17 -2.87
CA ASP A 92 -4.30 43.54 -3.01
C ASP A 92 -5.46 43.82 -2.03
N PRO A 93 -5.25 44.68 -1.01
CA PRO A 93 -6.22 44.88 0.06
C PRO A 93 -7.32 45.87 -0.34
N GLN A 94 -7.19 46.60 -1.45
CA GLN A 94 -8.07 47.76 -1.75
C GLN A 94 -9.56 47.40 -1.75
N THR A 95 -9.91 46.25 -2.34
CA THR A 95 -11.30 45.80 -2.40
C THR A 95 -11.83 45.38 -1.02
N PHE A 96 -10.99 44.77 -0.19
CA PHE A 96 -11.34 44.33 1.16
C PHE A 96 -11.45 45.51 2.13
N GLU A 97 -10.51 46.46 2.07
CA GLU A 97 -10.57 47.71 2.85
C GLU A 97 -11.82 48.53 2.53
N THR A 98 -12.21 48.57 1.26
CA THR A 98 -13.42 49.27 0.83
C THR A 98 -14.66 48.61 1.43
N ARG A 99 -14.75 47.27 1.43
CA ARG A 99 -15.85 46.54 2.08
C ARG A 99 -15.91 46.76 3.58
N VAL A 100 -14.77 46.78 4.27
CA VAL A 100 -14.72 47.11 5.71
C VAL A 100 -15.26 48.52 5.94
N ARG A 101 -14.87 49.50 5.11
CA ARG A 101 -15.35 50.88 5.21
C ARG A 101 -16.87 50.99 4.98
N GLU A 102 -17.40 50.26 4.00
CA GLU A 102 -18.85 50.19 3.72
C GLU A 102 -19.63 49.55 4.87
N ALA A 103 -19.12 48.45 5.43
CA ALA A 103 -19.72 47.78 6.57
C ALA A 103 -19.69 48.67 7.82
N GLN A 104 -18.59 49.37 8.07
CA GLN A 104 -18.45 50.33 9.17
C GLN A 104 -19.47 51.46 9.07
N ALA A 105 -19.66 52.05 7.89
CA ALA A 105 -20.67 53.07 7.66
C ALA A 105 -22.10 52.52 7.88
N SER A 106 -22.34 51.27 7.51
CA SER A 106 -23.62 50.60 7.73
C SER A 106 -23.93 50.39 9.22
N VAL A 107 -22.91 50.08 10.03
CA VAL A 107 -23.02 50.01 11.50
C VAL A 107 -23.37 51.39 12.07
N GLU A 108 -22.71 52.46 11.62
CA GLU A 108 -22.98 53.82 12.09
C GLU A 108 -24.42 54.28 11.81
N VAL A 109 -24.96 53.94 10.63
CA VAL A 109 -26.37 54.18 10.28
C VAL A 109 -27.30 53.39 11.21
N ALA A 110 -27.01 52.11 11.47
CA ALA A 110 -27.82 51.30 12.37
C ALA A 110 -27.77 51.80 13.83
N GLN A 111 -26.60 52.23 14.30
CA GLN A 111 -26.41 52.84 15.61
C GLN A 111 -27.23 54.13 15.78
N SER A 112 -27.25 54.95 14.72
CA SER A 112 -28.09 56.15 14.66
C SER A 112 -29.59 55.80 14.77
N GLN A 113 -30.02 54.73 14.09
CA GLN A 113 -31.40 54.24 14.16
C GLN A 113 -31.79 53.72 15.57
N VAL A 114 -30.87 53.06 16.27
CA VAL A 114 -31.06 52.67 17.68
C VAL A 114 -31.25 53.91 18.54
N SER A 115 -30.43 54.94 18.34
CA SER A 115 -30.52 56.21 19.08
C SER A 115 -31.87 56.92 18.87
N VAL A 116 -32.36 56.97 17.63
CA VAL A 116 -33.70 57.50 17.30
C VAL A 116 -34.81 56.67 17.97
N SER A 117 -34.71 55.34 17.91
CA SER A 117 -35.71 54.44 18.51
C SER A 117 -35.73 54.55 20.05
N GLN A 118 -34.56 54.75 20.66
CA GLN A 118 -34.41 54.99 22.10
C GLN A 118 -35.03 56.32 22.52
N ALA A 119 -34.86 57.38 21.72
CA ALA A 119 -35.50 58.67 21.94
C ALA A 119 -37.03 58.54 21.86
N ASN A 120 -37.54 57.83 20.85
CA ASN A 120 -38.97 57.55 20.69
C ASN A 120 -39.55 56.77 21.89
N LEU A 121 -38.85 55.75 22.37
CA LEU A 121 -39.26 55.01 23.57
C LEU A 121 -39.30 55.92 24.81
N THR A 122 -38.32 56.80 24.95
CA THR A 122 -38.26 57.75 26.06
C THR A 122 -39.46 58.70 26.03
N ARG A 123 -39.83 59.20 24.84
CA ARG A 123 -41.04 60.01 24.63
C ARG A 123 -42.31 59.23 24.99
N SER A 124 -42.50 58.03 24.45
CA SER A 124 -43.71 57.21 24.74
C SER A 124 -43.82 56.85 26.23
N ARG A 125 -42.69 56.62 26.92
CA ARG A 125 -42.69 56.40 28.38
C ARG A 125 -43.05 57.67 29.17
N ALA A 126 -42.70 58.85 28.68
CA ALA A 126 -43.12 60.11 29.31
C ALA A 126 -44.63 60.33 29.13
N GLU A 127 -45.17 60.07 27.93
CA GLU A 127 -46.60 60.15 27.62
C GLU A 127 -47.42 59.16 28.47
N ALA A 128 -46.98 57.89 28.58
CA ALA A 128 -47.63 56.90 29.42
C ALA A 128 -47.64 57.30 30.91
N ARG A 129 -46.54 57.88 31.41
CA ARG A 129 -46.48 58.41 32.79
C ARG A 129 -47.43 59.58 33.02
N GLU A 130 -47.66 60.42 32.01
CA GLU A 130 -48.66 61.49 32.13
C GLU A 130 -50.08 60.93 32.14
N ALA A 131 -50.38 59.98 31.24
CA ALA A 131 -51.69 59.33 31.17
C ALA A 131 -52.02 58.54 32.45
N GLU A 132 -51.04 57.84 33.04
CA GLU A 132 -51.20 57.14 34.31
C GLU A 132 -51.56 58.11 35.43
N ARG A 133 -50.80 59.21 35.59
CA ARG A 133 -51.09 60.23 36.61
C ARG A 133 -52.46 60.88 36.40
N ALA A 134 -52.90 61.05 35.15
CA ALA A 134 -54.22 61.58 34.86
C ALA A 134 -55.33 60.58 35.26
N PHE A 135 -55.13 59.29 35.01
CA PHE A 135 -56.03 58.22 35.43
C PHE A 135 -56.10 58.09 36.96
N GLU A 136 -54.96 58.11 37.65
CA GLU A 136 -54.89 58.10 39.13
C GLU A 136 -55.69 59.26 39.74
N ARG A 137 -55.48 60.49 39.21
CA ARG A 137 -56.25 61.67 39.63
C ARG A 137 -57.74 61.51 39.36
N ALA A 138 -58.13 60.97 38.20
CA ALA A 138 -59.52 60.73 37.86
C ALA A 138 -60.17 59.72 38.80
N SER A 139 -59.46 58.63 39.14
CA SER A 139 -59.93 57.60 40.09
C SER A 139 -60.21 58.21 41.47
N GLU A 140 -59.28 58.99 42.01
CA GLU A 140 -59.43 59.66 43.31
C GLU A 140 -60.64 60.62 43.36
N LEU A 141 -60.91 61.32 42.25
CA LEU A 141 -62.04 62.26 42.15
C LEU A 141 -63.39 61.53 41.98
N VAL A 142 -63.42 60.39 41.28
CA VAL A 142 -64.63 59.54 41.17
C VAL A 142 -64.98 58.96 42.54
N GLU A 143 -64.00 58.48 43.31
CA GLU A 143 -64.20 57.97 44.68
C GLU A 143 -64.77 59.04 45.62
N ARG A 144 -64.35 60.30 45.44
CA ARG A 144 -64.89 61.46 46.16
C ARG A 144 -66.27 61.92 45.66
N GLY A 145 -66.81 61.30 44.61
CA GLY A 145 -68.13 61.60 44.04
C GLY A 145 -68.19 62.91 43.24
N THR A 146 -67.04 63.51 42.89
CA THR A 146 -66.97 64.83 42.24
C THR A 146 -66.65 64.77 40.74
N PHE A 147 -66.52 63.57 40.17
CA PHE A 147 -66.05 63.36 38.79
C PHE A 147 -67.01 62.52 37.95
N SER A 148 -67.11 62.84 36.65
CA SER A 148 -68.01 62.14 35.72
C SER A 148 -67.45 60.79 35.28
N ARG A 149 -68.28 59.74 35.21
CA ARG A 149 -67.89 58.41 34.72
C ARG A 149 -67.30 58.44 33.31
N VAL A 150 -67.88 59.26 32.42
CA VAL A 150 -67.36 59.41 31.04
C VAL A 150 -65.92 59.94 31.01
N GLN A 151 -65.57 60.83 31.95
CA GLN A 151 -64.21 61.38 32.03
C GLN A 151 -63.22 60.35 32.61
N PHE A 152 -63.68 59.48 33.51
CA PHE A 152 -62.88 58.36 34.00
C PHE A 152 -62.60 57.33 32.88
N ASP A 153 -63.62 56.89 32.15
CA ASP A 153 -63.47 55.93 31.05
C ASP A 153 -62.53 56.47 29.95
N THR A 154 -62.56 57.78 29.72
CA THR A 154 -61.63 58.46 28.80
C THR A 154 -60.18 58.41 29.31
N ALA A 155 -59.96 58.64 30.61
CA ALA A 155 -58.64 58.57 31.22
C ALA A 155 -58.09 57.13 31.24
N GLU A 156 -58.94 56.14 31.48
CA GLU A 156 -58.58 54.72 31.40
C GLU A 156 -58.14 54.33 29.98
N THR A 157 -58.94 54.68 28.97
CA THR A 157 -58.61 54.42 27.57
C THR A 157 -57.32 55.14 27.14
N ALA A 158 -57.08 56.36 27.65
CA ALA A 158 -55.85 57.10 27.40
C ALA A 158 -54.62 56.42 28.04
N ARG A 159 -54.74 55.89 29.26
CA ARG A 159 -53.69 55.09 29.91
C ARG A 159 -53.38 53.84 29.08
N ASP A 160 -54.39 53.08 28.71
CA ASP A 160 -54.23 51.81 28.00
C ASP A 160 -53.59 52.00 26.61
N SER A 161 -54.03 53.02 25.88
CA SER A 161 -53.43 53.37 24.58
C SER A 161 -51.98 53.83 24.73
N ALA A 162 -51.65 54.62 25.74
CA ALA A 162 -50.27 55.05 26.00
C ALA A 162 -49.36 53.87 26.42
N ALA A 163 -49.87 52.94 27.24
CA ALA A 163 -49.17 51.72 27.61
C ALA A 163 -48.89 50.83 26.39
N ALA A 164 -49.87 50.65 25.50
CA ALA A 164 -49.69 49.93 24.24
C ALA A 164 -48.63 50.61 23.34
N ASN A 165 -48.62 51.94 23.27
CA ASN A 165 -47.61 52.69 22.52
C ASN A 165 -46.19 52.48 23.05
N VAL A 166 -46.00 52.36 24.37
CA VAL A 166 -44.71 52.00 24.95
C VAL A 166 -44.27 50.62 24.48
N GLN A 167 -45.17 49.62 24.49
CA GLN A 167 -44.84 48.26 24.02
C GLN A 167 -44.42 48.26 22.54
N VAL A 168 -45.09 49.04 21.69
CA VAL A 168 -44.71 49.23 20.28
C VAL A 168 -43.33 49.88 20.16
N ALA A 169 -43.06 50.93 20.94
CA ALA A 169 -41.76 51.61 20.92
C ALA A 169 -40.62 50.69 21.42
N GLU A 170 -40.88 49.85 22.42
CA GLU A 170 -39.93 48.85 22.89
C GLU A 170 -39.66 47.77 21.84
N ALA A 171 -40.70 47.30 21.15
CA ALA A 171 -40.54 46.37 20.04
C ALA A 171 -39.71 46.99 18.90
N ASN A 172 -39.95 48.25 18.56
CA ASN A 172 -39.17 48.97 17.56
C ASN A 172 -37.69 49.12 17.97
N LEU A 173 -37.43 49.43 19.25
CA LEU A 173 -36.06 49.48 19.76
C LEU A 173 -35.38 48.11 19.71
N ARG A 174 -36.08 47.04 20.07
CA ARG A 174 -35.55 45.67 19.93
C ARG A 174 -35.21 45.34 18.47
N ASN A 175 -36.06 45.72 17.52
CA ASN A 175 -35.80 45.53 16.08
C ASN A 175 -34.60 46.35 15.58
N ALA A 176 -34.46 47.59 16.06
CA ALA A 176 -33.32 48.44 15.72
C ALA A 176 -32.00 47.85 16.26
N ARG A 177 -32.01 47.31 17.49
CA ARG A 177 -30.84 46.63 18.07
C ARG A 177 -30.49 45.35 17.31
N ALA A 178 -31.48 44.51 16.98
CA ALA A 178 -31.24 43.32 16.17
C ALA A 178 -30.64 43.65 14.79
N THR A 179 -31.08 44.76 14.18
CA THR A 179 -30.47 45.27 12.93
C THR A 179 -29.02 45.71 13.15
N LEU A 180 -28.71 46.38 14.26
CA LEU A 180 -27.34 46.77 14.61
C LEU A 180 -26.45 45.53 14.77
N ASP A 181 -26.88 44.54 15.55
CA ASP A 181 -26.14 43.28 15.76
C ASP A 181 -25.84 42.59 14.40
N GLN A 182 -26.81 42.60 13.48
CA GLN A 182 -26.61 42.08 12.12
C GLN A 182 -25.55 42.85 11.32
N ARG A 183 -25.50 44.18 11.46
CA ARG A 183 -24.49 45.01 10.77
C ARG A 183 -23.11 44.84 11.39
N GLU A 184 -23.02 44.71 12.71
CA GLU A 184 -21.77 44.42 13.41
C GLU A 184 -21.18 43.08 12.99
N ALA A 185 -22.00 42.03 12.91
CA ALA A 185 -21.56 40.73 12.40
C ALA A 185 -21.09 40.79 10.94
N SER A 186 -21.71 41.64 10.11
CA SER A 186 -21.29 41.87 8.72
C SER A 186 -19.94 42.58 8.65
N LEU A 187 -19.69 43.54 9.55
CA LEU A 187 -18.40 44.23 9.68
C LEU A 187 -17.29 43.27 10.13
N GLU A 188 -17.56 42.43 11.13
CA GLU A 188 -16.62 41.41 11.60
C GLU A 188 -16.23 40.46 10.45
N SER A 189 -17.21 39.99 9.66
CA SER A 189 -16.92 39.16 8.48
C SER A 189 -16.02 39.89 7.47
N ALA A 190 -16.28 41.16 7.18
CA ALA A 190 -15.46 41.94 6.26
C ALA A 190 -14.02 42.16 6.79
N GLN A 191 -13.86 42.32 8.11
CA GLN A 191 -12.56 42.44 8.76
C GLN A 191 -11.77 41.14 8.71
N VAL A 192 -12.42 39.99 8.92
CA VAL A 192 -11.78 38.67 8.79
C VAL A 192 -11.30 38.45 7.35
N ASP A 193 -12.09 38.84 6.36
CA ASP A 193 -11.66 38.76 4.96
C ASP A 193 -10.46 39.70 4.67
N LEU A 194 -10.44 40.89 5.25
CA LEU A 194 -9.27 41.78 5.13
C LEU A 194 -8.02 41.18 5.80
N ASP A 195 -8.14 40.55 6.96
CA ASP A 195 -7.01 39.88 7.62
C ASP A 195 -6.48 38.71 6.79
N ARG A 196 -7.39 37.91 6.20
CA ARG A 196 -7.05 36.82 5.27
C ARG A 196 -6.40 37.27 3.97
N ALA A 197 -6.47 38.56 3.62
CA ALA A 197 -5.71 39.11 2.50
C ALA A 197 -4.19 39.15 2.81
N THR A 198 -3.80 39.08 4.09
CA THR A 198 -2.41 38.93 4.52
C THR A 198 -2.11 37.46 4.80
N ILE A 199 -1.31 36.84 3.93
CA ILE A 199 -0.95 35.43 4.05
C ILE A 199 0.24 35.31 5.01
N ARG A 200 0.06 34.48 6.05
CA ARG A 200 1.05 34.24 7.11
C ARG A 200 1.50 32.79 7.15
N SER A 201 2.72 32.55 7.62
CA SER A 201 3.18 31.19 7.87
C SER A 201 2.46 30.58 9.09
N PRO A 202 1.91 29.36 9.02
CA PRO A 202 1.31 28.68 10.16
C PRO A 202 2.34 28.01 11.09
N ILE A 203 3.57 27.80 10.63
CA ILE A 203 4.64 27.11 11.35
C ILE A 203 5.99 27.82 11.17
N ASP A 204 6.91 27.64 12.11
CA ASP A 204 8.31 27.98 11.89
C ASP A 204 8.92 26.98 10.91
N GLY A 205 9.75 27.43 9.96
CA GLY A 205 10.35 26.54 8.97
C GLY A 205 11.06 27.25 7.83
N VAL A 206 11.36 26.49 6.78
CA VAL A 206 12.00 26.98 5.54
C VAL A 206 11.01 26.83 4.38
N VAL A 207 10.93 27.85 3.53
CA VAL A 207 10.14 27.81 2.29
C VAL A 207 10.83 26.89 1.28
N ILE A 208 10.22 25.74 0.99
CA ILE A 208 10.73 24.77 0.00
C ILE A 208 10.29 25.14 -1.41
N ASP A 209 9.02 25.52 -1.55
CA ASP A 209 8.42 25.79 -2.85
C ASP A 209 7.52 27.02 -2.77
N ARG A 210 7.49 27.79 -3.86
CA ARG A 210 6.67 28.98 -4.07
C ARG A 210 6.05 28.90 -5.46
N GLN A 211 4.73 28.84 -5.53
CA GLN A 211 3.97 28.61 -6.75
C GLN A 211 3.27 29.86 -7.29
N VAL A 212 3.68 31.04 -6.81
CA VAL A 212 3.11 32.33 -7.23
C VAL A 212 4.14 33.43 -7.39
N ASP A 213 3.82 34.39 -8.24
CA ASP A 213 4.61 35.60 -8.49
C ASP A 213 3.82 36.88 -8.19
N VAL A 214 4.55 37.97 -7.92
CA VAL A 214 3.96 39.31 -7.75
C VAL A 214 3.20 39.71 -9.02
N GLY A 215 1.97 40.20 -8.85
CA GLY A 215 1.10 40.58 -9.95
C GLY A 215 0.26 39.43 -10.52
N GLN A 216 0.46 38.18 -10.09
CA GLN A 216 -0.41 37.06 -10.48
C GLN A 216 -1.75 37.15 -9.75
N THR A 217 -2.83 36.82 -10.46
CA THR A 217 -4.18 36.73 -9.87
C THR A 217 -4.44 35.31 -9.39
N VAL A 218 -4.74 35.17 -8.10
CA VAL A 218 -5.20 33.92 -7.50
C VAL A 218 -6.73 33.90 -7.45
N ALA A 219 -7.31 32.78 -7.88
CA ALA A 219 -8.76 32.58 -7.87
C ALA A 219 -9.10 31.39 -6.96
N ALA A 220 -9.60 31.69 -5.77
CA ALA A 220 -10.12 30.72 -4.82
C ALA A 220 -11.59 30.42 -5.14
N SER A 221 -11.84 29.59 -6.16
CA SER A 221 -13.21 29.26 -6.62
C SER A 221 -13.74 27.95 -6.03
N LEU A 222 -13.01 26.85 -6.21
CA LEU A 222 -13.41 25.51 -5.73
C LEU A 222 -12.32 24.80 -4.92
N ASN A 223 -11.05 25.07 -5.22
CA ASN A 223 -9.89 24.61 -4.46
C ASN A 223 -9.05 25.83 -4.07
N ALA A 224 -8.52 25.84 -2.85
CA ALA A 224 -7.55 26.85 -2.46
C ALA A 224 -6.22 26.54 -3.19
N PRO A 225 -5.72 27.44 -4.05
CA PRO A 225 -4.42 27.23 -4.68
C PRO A 225 -3.33 27.26 -3.61
N VAL A 226 -2.41 26.29 -3.68
CA VAL A 226 -1.20 26.29 -2.86
C VAL A 226 -0.29 27.40 -3.35
N LEU A 227 0.14 28.28 -2.45
CA LEU A 227 1.03 29.40 -2.75
C LEU A 227 2.46 29.07 -2.32
N PHE A 228 2.60 28.45 -1.14
CA PHE A 228 3.89 28.10 -0.55
C PHE A 228 3.83 26.69 0.05
N ILE A 229 4.97 26.01 0.05
CA ILE A 229 5.19 24.79 0.82
C ILE A 229 6.31 25.07 1.82
N ILE A 230 5.99 24.95 3.11
CA ILE A 230 6.91 25.24 4.21
C ILE A 230 7.22 23.94 4.94
N ALA A 231 8.50 23.63 5.11
CA ALA A 231 8.92 22.53 5.98
C ALA A 231 9.41 23.03 7.31
N ARG A 232 8.97 22.36 8.39
CA ARG A 232 9.35 22.73 9.75
C ARG A 232 10.83 22.55 10.03
N ASP A 233 11.38 21.43 9.60
CA ASP A 233 12.74 21.03 9.92
C ASP A 233 13.29 20.10 8.84
N LEU A 234 14.49 20.42 8.34
CA LEU A 234 15.23 19.62 7.37
C LEU A 234 16.31 18.75 8.01
N SER A 235 16.52 18.86 9.34
CA SER A 235 17.48 18.05 10.10
C SER A 235 17.08 16.58 10.18
N ARG A 236 15.78 16.29 10.04
CA ARG A 236 15.22 14.95 9.92
C ARG A 236 14.38 14.87 8.66
N ILE A 237 14.59 13.82 7.91
CA ILE A 237 13.88 13.56 6.66
C ILE A 237 13.17 12.22 6.75
N GLN A 238 12.19 12.04 5.89
CA GLN A 238 11.62 10.74 5.62
C GLN A 238 11.81 10.40 4.14
N ILE A 239 12.01 9.12 3.85
CA ILE A 239 12.07 8.60 2.49
C ILE A 239 10.79 7.83 2.25
N GLU A 240 10.05 8.21 1.22
CA GLU A 240 8.88 7.48 0.75
C GLU A 240 9.32 6.48 -0.32
N ALA A 241 9.70 5.28 0.11
CA ALA A 241 10.13 4.20 -0.77
C ALA A 241 8.93 3.43 -1.35
N ARG A 242 8.95 3.16 -2.65
CA ARG A 242 7.91 2.41 -3.36
C ARG A 242 8.34 0.94 -3.46
N VAL A 243 7.81 0.09 -2.59
CA VAL A 243 8.13 -1.34 -2.55
C VAL A 243 7.10 -2.14 -3.32
N ASP A 244 7.54 -3.12 -4.10
CA ASP A 244 6.67 -4.02 -4.86
C ASP A 244 5.79 -4.92 -3.97
N GLU A 245 4.59 -5.26 -4.44
CA GLU A 245 3.67 -6.17 -3.74
C GLU A 245 4.30 -7.54 -3.40
N SER A 246 5.22 -8.03 -4.22
CA SER A 246 5.89 -9.31 -3.99
C SER A 246 6.83 -9.30 -2.77
N ASP A 247 7.33 -8.13 -2.36
CA ASP A 247 8.33 -7.99 -1.29
C ASP A 247 7.78 -7.37 0.00
N ILE A 248 6.65 -6.65 -0.07
CA ILE A 248 6.09 -5.93 1.09
C ILE A 248 5.79 -6.83 2.29
N GLY A 249 5.45 -8.11 2.06
CA GLY A 249 5.14 -9.07 3.13
C GLY A 249 6.33 -9.41 4.04
N GLN A 250 7.55 -9.03 3.66
CA GLN A 250 8.78 -9.27 4.41
C GLN A 250 9.23 -8.04 5.22
N ILE A 251 8.61 -6.88 4.96
CA ILE A 251 9.00 -5.62 5.55
C ILE A 251 8.22 -5.41 6.85
N ALA A 252 8.96 -5.07 7.91
CA ALA A 252 8.41 -4.79 9.21
C ALA A 252 8.92 -3.45 9.74
N VAL A 253 8.12 -2.81 10.59
CA VAL A 253 8.51 -1.60 11.31
C VAL A 253 9.70 -1.92 12.22
N GLY A 254 10.71 -1.05 12.21
CA GLY A 254 11.95 -1.18 12.97
C GLY A 254 13.11 -1.86 12.25
N GLN A 255 12.93 -2.26 10.99
CA GLN A 255 14.04 -2.82 10.20
C GLN A 255 15.07 -1.73 9.85
N PRO A 256 16.38 -2.06 9.94
CA PRO A 256 17.43 -1.15 9.52
C PRO A 256 17.45 -1.05 7.99
N VAL A 257 17.70 0.17 7.52
CA VAL A 257 17.71 0.51 6.11
C VAL A 257 19.00 1.24 5.80
N THR A 258 19.64 0.87 4.70
CA THR A 258 20.71 1.69 4.13
C THR A 258 20.24 2.28 2.81
N PHE A 259 20.65 3.52 2.54
CA PHE A 259 20.27 4.18 1.30
C PHE A 259 21.40 5.05 0.76
N GLU A 260 21.40 5.16 -0.56
CA GLU A 260 22.32 5.99 -1.33
C GLU A 260 21.51 7.02 -2.10
N VAL A 261 22.08 8.22 -2.25
CA VAL A 261 21.47 9.31 -3.02
C VAL A 261 22.40 9.63 -4.18
N ASP A 262 21.85 9.83 -5.37
CA ASP A 262 22.64 10.05 -6.60
C ASP A 262 23.60 11.25 -6.51
N ALA A 263 23.22 12.25 -5.70
CA ALA A 263 24.02 13.43 -5.41
C ALA A 263 25.27 13.12 -4.56
N PHE A 264 25.28 12.00 -3.82
CA PHE A 264 26.31 11.63 -2.85
C PHE A 264 26.74 10.15 -3.01
N ARG A 265 27.22 9.77 -4.20
CA ARG A 265 27.54 8.37 -4.57
C ARG A 265 28.63 7.67 -3.75
N GLU A 266 29.40 8.41 -2.96
CA GLU A 266 30.46 7.86 -2.10
C GLU A 266 30.04 7.77 -0.63
N ARG A 267 28.76 8.02 -0.33
CA ARG A 267 28.24 8.04 1.03
C ARG A 267 26.98 7.21 1.14
N GLU A 268 27.06 6.18 1.97
CA GLU A 268 25.91 5.42 2.42
C GLU A 268 25.31 6.11 3.66
N PHE A 269 23.99 6.26 3.66
CA PHE A 269 23.23 6.76 4.79
C PHE A 269 22.43 5.62 5.41
N SER A 270 22.13 5.75 6.70
CA SER A 270 21.33 4.77 7.43
C SER A 270 20.02 5.40 7.89
N GLY A 271 18.98 4.58 7.96
CA GLY A 271 17.66 4.95 8.45
C GLY A 271 16.92 3.73 8.99
N GLU A 272 15.70 3.94 9.45
CA GLU A 272 14.85 2.89 10.03
C GLU A 272 13.45 2.94 9.43
N VAL A 273 12.86 1.76 9.18
CA VAL A 273 11.46 1.68 8.74
C VAL A 273 10.53 2.14 9.86
N ARG A 274 9.93 3.31 9.72
CA ARG A 274 9.01 3.88 10.71
C ARG A 274 7.59 3.35 10.54
N GLN A 275 7.15 3.21 9.30
CA GLN A 275 5.78 2.83 8.96
C GLN A 275 5.68 2.23 7.56
N VAL A 276 4.77 1.28 7.39
CA VAL A 276 4.32 0.80 6.07
C VAL A 276 2.90 1.33 5.82
N ARG A 277 2.67 2.05 4.71
CA ARG A 277 1.32 2.52 4.33
C ARG A 277 0.51 1.33 3.80
N LEU A 278 -0.72 1.20 4.27
CA LEU A 278 -1.61 0.10 3.87
C LEU A 278 -2.28 0.32 2.51
N ALA A 279 -2.35 1.58 2.05
CA ALA A 279 -2.92 1.91 0.75
C ALA A 279 -1.91 1.60 -0.36
N ALA A 280 -2.28 0.70 -1.26
CA ALA A 280 -1.50 0.38 -2.44
C ALA A 280 -1.64 1.48 -3.51
N ILE A 281 -0.55 1.74 -4.24
CA ILE A 281 -0.49 2.64 -5.39
C ILE A 281 -0.32 1.77 -6.64
N ALA A 282 -1.31 1.83 -7.54
CA ALA A 282 -1.28 1.12 -8.81
C ALA A 282 -0.98 2.11 -9.95
N GLU A 283 0.29 2.19 -10.35
CA GLU A 283 0.74 3.01 -11.48
C GLU A 283 1.16 2.06 -12.62
N GLN A 284 0.59 2.25 -13.83
CA GLN A 284 0.96 1.47 -15.03
C GLN A 284 0.92 -0.07 -14.86
N ASN A 285 -0.08 -0.58 -14.13
CA ASN A 285 -0.24 -2.00 -13.78
C ASN A 285 0.84 -2.58 -12.84
N VAL A 286 1.64 -1.74 -12.19
CA VAL A 286 2.55 -2.16 -11.12
C VAL A 286 1.96 -1.71 -9.78
N VAL A 287 1.75 -2.66 -8.87
CA VAL A 287 1.21 -2.42 -7.53
C VAL A 287 2.38 -2.25 -6.56
N THR A 288 2.45 -1.07 -5.94
CA THR A 288 3.48 -0.76 -4.94
C THR A 288 2.86 -0.27 -3.64
N TYR A 289 3.57 -0.47 -2.54
CA TYR A 289 3.23 0.04 -1.23
C TYR A 289 4.29 1.06 -0.80
N THR A 290 3.84 2.17 -0.21
CA THR A 290 4.76 3.18 0.31
C THR A 290 5.27 2.78 1.69
N VAL A 291 6.58 2.59 1.81
CA VAL A 291 7.28 2.40 3.08
C VAL A 291 7.92 3.73 3.47
N VAL A 292 7.61 4.21 4.67
CA VAL A 292 8.15 5.45 5.23
C VAL A 292 9.35 5.11 6.10
N ILE A 293 10.51 5.60 5.69
CA ILE A 293 11.79 5.39 6.37
C ILE A 293 12.23 6.72 6.95
N GLU A 294 12.53 6.76 8.24
CA GLU A 294 13.05 7.96 8.89
C GLU A 294 14.58 7.94 8.87
N ALA A 295 15.19 9.09 8.56
CA ALA A 295 16.63 9.23 8.52
C ALA A 295 17.08 10.60 9.05
N ASP A 296 18.18 10.61 9.79
CA ASP A 296 18.81 11.84 10.26
C ASP A 296 19.60 12.51 9.12
N ASN A 297 19.48 13.82 9.01
CA ASN A 297 20.17 14.66 8.01
C ASN A 297 21.08 15.69 8.69
N PRO A 298 22.16 15.24 9.38
CA PRO A 298 23.08 16.16 10.03
C PRO A 298 23.77 17.04 8.98
N GLY A 299 23.45 18.33 9.04
CA GLY A 299 23.96 19.38 8.13
C GLY A 299 23.05 19.70 6.95
N GLN A 300 21.77 19.25 6.94
CA GLN A 300 20.76 19.65 5.95
C GLN A 300 21.19 19.45 4.48
N ARG A 301 21.97 18.39 4.21
CA ARG A 301 22.52 18.11 2.88
C ARG A 301 21.57 17.34 1.98
N LEU A 302 20.74 16.50 2.59
CA LEU A 302 19.68 15.78 1.89
C LEU A 302 18.52 16.74 1.71
N LEU A 303 18.23 17.10 0.45
CA LEU A 303 17.17 18.03 0.12
C LEU A 303 15.89 17.28 -0.27
N PRO A 304 14.71 17.83 0.05
CA PRO A 304 13.44 17.33 -0.44
C PRO A 304 13.42 17.19 -1.97
N GLY A 305 12.78 16.13 -2.46
CA GLY A 305 12.68 15.83 -3.89
C GLY A 305 13.86 15.03 -4.47
N MET A 306 14.91 14.76 -3.70
CA MET A 306 15.98 13.85 -4.12
C MET A 306 15.49 12.40 -4.21
N THR A 307 15.97 11.67 -5.20
CA THR A 307 15.74 10.22 -5.33
C THR A 307 16.77 9.46 -4.50
N ALA A 308 16.31 8.54 -3.67
CA ALA A 308 17.14 7.63 -2.89
C ALA A 308 16.95 6.19 -3.36
N ASN A 309 18.06 5.48 -3.53
CA ASN A 309 18.09 4.03 -3.71
C ASN A 309 18.21 3.40 -2.33
N VAL A 310 17.23 2.58 -1.97
CA VAL A 310 17.02 2.11 -0.61
C VAL A 310 17.17 0.60 -0.58
N ASN A 311 17.99 0.10 0.34
CA ASN A 311 18.16 -1.31 0.63
C ASN A 311 17.64 -1.59 2.05
N ILE A 312 16.50 -2.28 2.13
CA ILE A 312 15.85 -2.64 3.39
C ILE A 312 16.33 -4.03 3.80
N ILE A 313 16.94 -4.16 4.98
CA ILE A 313 17.46 -5.43 5.47
C ILE A 313 16.30 -6.20 6.12
N THR A 314 15.83 -7.25 5.45
CA THR A 314 14.67 -8.06 5.92
C THR A 314 15.07 -9.29 6.74
N GLY A 315 16.35 -9.68 6.69
CA GLY A 315 16.89 -10.73 7.54
C GLY A 315 18.42 -10.72 7.54
N ASP A 316 19.00 -10.98 8.70
CA ASP A 316 20.44 -11.12 8.91
C ASP A 316 20.71 -12.39 9.70
N VAL A 317 21.65 -13.22 9.22
CA VAL A 317 22.14 -14.39 9.93
C VAL A 317 23.66 -14.43 9.86
N ALA A 318 24.29 -14.19 11.00
CA ALA A 318 25.74 -14.33 11.15
C ALA A 318 26.17 -15.81 11.26
N GLY A 319 27.28 -16.17 10.61
CA GLY A 319 27.91 -17.49 10.71
C GLY A 319 27.09 -18.67 10.18
N ALA A 320 26.18 -18.44 9.23
CA ALA A 320 25.37 -19.49 8.63
C ALA A 320 26.20 -20.40 7.73
N LEU A 321 26.01 -21.73 7.78
CA LEU A 321 26.57 -22.62 6.76
C LEU A 321 25.89 -22.34 5.42
N THR A 322 26.68 -21.97 4.42
CA THR A 322 26.17 -21.54 3.12
C THR A 322 26.60 -22.46 1.99
N VAL A 323 25.73 -22.58 0.99
CA VAL A 323 26.05 -23.19 -0.31
C VAL A 323 25.71 -22.22 -1.43
N PRO A 324 26.42 -22.24 -2.56
CA PRO A 324 26.02 -21.48 -3.74
C PRO A 324 24.60 -21.83 -4.19
N ALA A 325 23.79 -20.84 -4.53
CA ALA A 325 22.41 -21.04 -4.98
C ALA A 325 22.32 -21.94 -6.24
N THR A 326 23.37 -21.93 -7.05
CA THR A 326 23.55 -22.82 -8.22
C THR A 326 23.61 -24.29 -7.84
N ALA A 327 24.17 -24.64 -6.69
CA ALA A 327 24.24 -26.01 -6.20
C ALA A 327 22.87 -26.58 -5.79
N LEU A 328 21.99 -25.76 -5.22
CA LEU A 328 20.62 -26.16 -4.88
C LEU A 328 19.73 -26.40 -6.11
N ARG A 329 20.07 -25.75 -7.23
CA ARG A 329 19.37 -25.93 -8.52
C ARG A 329 19.96 -27.07 -9.36
N PHE A 330 21.11 -27.61 -8.97
CA PHE A 330 21.78 -28.67 -9.71
C PHE A 330 20.99 -29.98 -9.61
N GLN A 331 20.50 -30.44 -10.75
CA GLN A 331 19.93 -31.79 -10.92
C GLN A 331 20.81 -32.53 -11.92
N PRO A 332 21.38 -33.70 -11.56
CA PRO A 332 22.11 -34.51 -12.52
C PRO A 332 21.15 -34.92 -13.65
N ARG A 333 21.48 -34.54 -14.88
CA ARG A 333 20.78 -34.94 -16.12
C ARG A 333 21.81 -35.38 -17.14
N GLY A 334 21.51 -36.43 -17.92
CA GLY A 334 22.40 -36.92 -18.97
C GLY A 334 23.70 -37.52 -18.39
N ALA A 335 24.87 -37.09 -18.88
CA ALA A 335 26.17 -37.64 -18.47
C ALA A 335 26.49 -37.48 -16.97
N ALA A 336 25.80 -36.60 -16.25
CA ALA A 336 25.94 -36.47 -14.79
C ALA A 336 25.19 -37.56 -14.00
N GLU A 337 24.23 -38.27 -14.60
CA GLU A 337 23.49 -39.37 -13.95
C GLU A 337 24.39 -40.60 -13.71
N SER A 338 25.38 -40.84 -14.57
CA SER A 338 26.33 -41.96 -14.43
C SER A 338 27.29 -41.78 -13.24
N LEU A 339 27.40 -40.56 -12.69
CA LEU A 339 28.20 -40.25 -11.52
C LEU A 339 27.41 -40.41 -10.19
N VAL A 340 26.10 -40.65 -10.26
CA VAL A 340 25.27 -40.85 -9.06
C VAL A 340 25.52 -42.24 -8.46
N ALA A 341 25.78 -42.32 -7.16
CA ALA A 341 26.00 -43.59 -6.50
C ALA A 341 24.76 -44.52 -6.63
N PRO A 342 24.93 -45.84 -6.89
CA PRO A 342 23.81 -46.74 -7.21
C PRO A 342 22.76 -46.89 -6.09
N ASP A 343 23.11 -46.62 -4.83
CA ASP A 343 22.16 -46.61 -3.70
C ASP A 343 21.26 -45.35 -3.66
N ALA A 344 21.60 -44.29 -4.40
CA ALA A 344 20.87 -43.02 -4.39
C ALA A 344 19.70 -42.96 -5.40
N ALA A 345 19.64 -43.87 -6.38
CA ALA A 345 18.58 -43.92 -7.38
C ALA A 345 17.21 -44.38 -6.81
N ALA A 346 17.18 -44.91 -5.59
CA ALA A 346 15.98 -45.49 -4.97
C ALA A 346 15.08 -44.48 -4.22
N SER A 347 15.49 -43.22 -4.07
CA SER A 347 14.75 -42.21 -3.30
C SER A 347 14.39 -40.96 -4.11
N THR A 348 14.01 -41.13 -5.37
CA THR A 348 13.19 -40.14 -6.07
C THR A 348 11.74 -40.51 -5.80
N PRO A 349 10.89 -39.63 -5.23
CA PRO A 349 9.46 -39.90 -5.17
C PRO A 349 8.96 -39.95 -6.61
N ALA A 350 8.75 -41.16 -7.11
CA ALA A 350 8.12 -41.39 -8.39
C ALA A 350 6.79 -40.63 -8.40
N GLN A 351 6.69 -39.67 -9.31
CA GLN A 351 5.47 -38.97 -9.65
C GLN A 351 4.45 -39.98 -10.16
N ARG A 352 3.76 -40.65 -9.22
CA ARG A 352 2.66 -41.55 -9.51
C ARG A 352 1.50 -40.70 -10.01
N SER A 353 1.25 -40.81 -11.31
CA SER A 353 -0.02 -40.64 -12.01
C SER A 353 -1.17 -40.18 -11.09
N GLY A 354 -1.37 -38.85 -11.00
CA GLY A 354 -2.45 -38.24 -10.22
C GLY A 354 -3.87 -38.57 -10.72
N GLY A 355 -4.00 -39.17 -11.90
CA GLY A 355 -5.29 -39.56 -12.48
C GLY A 355 -5.90 -40.81 -11.82
N ASN A 356 -5.12 -41.89 -11.66
CA ASN A 356 -5.65 -43.14 -11.11
C ASN A 356 -5.86 -43.12 -9.59
N ALA A 357 -5.05 -42.34 -8.85
CA ALA A 357 -5.19 -42.25 -7.40
C ALA A 357 -6.47 -41.50 -6.97
N MET A 358 -6.93 -40.56 -7.79
CA MET A 358 -8.19 -39.85 -7.55
C MET A 358 -9.40 -40.76 -7.79
N MET A 359 -9.36 -41.58 -8.85
CA MET A 359 -10.42 -42.54 -9.18
C MET A 359 -10.56 -43.64 -8.12
N ALA A 360 -9.44 -44.21 -7.66
CA ALA A 360 -9.46 -45.22 -6.60
C ALA A 360 -10.08 -44.70 -5.29
N ARG A 361 -9.74 -43.47 -4.89
CA ARG A 361 -10.30 -42.83 -3.67
C ARG A 361 -11.82 -42.59 -3.72
N LEU A 362 -12.40 -42.43 -4.92
CA LEU A 362 -13.84 -42.20 -5.07
C LEU A 362 -14.65 -43.50 -5.05
N LEU A 363 -14.08 -44.60 -5.55
CA LEU A 363 -14.77 -45.88 -5.70
C LEU A 363 -14.51 -46.86 -4.55
N ASP A 364 -13.35 -46.77 -3.88
CA ASP A 364 -13.00 -47.62 -2.73
C ASP A 364 -14.05 -47.57 -1.59
N PRO A 365 -14.63 -46.41 -1.21
CA PRO A 365 -15.61 -46.34 -0.13
C PRO A 365 -16.99 -46.92 -0.46
N LEU A 366 -17.25 -47.27 -1.73
CA LEU A 366 -18.56 -47.70 -2.20
C LEU A 366 -18.74 -49.23 -2.19
N GLU A 367 -17.70 -50.01 -1.83
CA GLU A 367 -17.74 -51.48 -1.66
C GLU A 367 -18.51 -52.23 -2.78
N LEU A 368 -18.28 -51.82 -4.03
CA LEU A 368 -18.97 -52.39 -5.20
C LEU A 368 -18.42 -53.79 -5.55
N PRO A 369 -19.26 -54.73 -6.01
CA PRO A 369 -18.78 -55.99 -6.58
C PRO A 369 -17.95 -55.74 -7.86
N ASP A 370 -16.95 -56.58 -8.11
CA ASP A 370 -15.88 -56.35 -9.10
C ASP A 370 -16.39 -56.09 -10.52
N ASP A 371 -17.52 -56.70 -10.90
CA ASP A 371 -18.16 -56.54 -12.20
C ASP A 371 -18.80 -55.15 -12.39
N ARG A 372 -19.36 -54.56 -11.34
CA ARG A 372 -19.89 -53.17 -11.35
C ARG A 372 -18.78 -52.14 -11.22
N ARG A 373 -17.72 -52.45 -10.47
CA ARG A 373 -16.57 -51.57 -10.29
C ARG A 373 -15.84 -51.27 -11.61
N ALA A 374 -15.61 -52.30 -12.43
CA ALA A 374 -14.99 -52.13 -13.75
C ALA A 374 -15.84 -51.24 -14.68
N ARG A 375 -17.18 -51.36 -14.62
CA ARG A 375 -18.09 -50.51 -15.41
C ARG A 375 -18.09 -49.05 -14.93
N ALA A 376 -18.03 -48.83 -13.62
CA ALA A 376 -17.94 -47.49 -13.04
C ALA A 376 -16.63 -46.79 -13.43
N GLU A 377 -15.50 -47.52 -13.40
CA GLU A 377 -14.19 -47.01 -13.83
C GLU A 377 -14.21 -46.63 -15.32
N GLN A 378 -14.78 -47.49 -16.17
CA GLN A 378 -14.88 -47.24 -17.60
C GLN A 378 -15.81 -46.05 -17.93
N ALA A 379 -16.92 -45.90 -17.21
CA ALA A 379 -17.84 -44.77 -17.36
C ALA A 379 -17.20 -43.44 -16.92
N LEU A 380 -16.44 -43.46 -15.81
CA LEU A 380 -15.68 -42.29 -15.37
C LEU A 380 -14.56 -41.93 -16.34
N GLN A 381 -13.82 -42.92 -16.84
CA GLN A 381 -12.71 -42.71 -17.75
C GLN A 381 -13.17 -42.10 -19.07
N SER A 382 -14.27 -42.59 -19.63
CA SER A 382 -14.89 -42.02 -20.84
C SER A 382 -15.43 -40.60 -20.60
N ALA A 383 -16.01 -40.33 -19.43
CA ALA A 383 -16.45 -38.98 -19.07
C ALA A 383 -15.25 -38.00 -18.98
N PHE A 384 -14.17 -38.38 -18.29
CA PHE A 384 -12.96 -37.56 -18.17
C PHE A 384 -12.24 -37.37 -19.51
N GLU A 385 -12.26 -38.37 -20.39
CA GLU A 385 -11.71 -38.26 -21.74
C GLU A 385 -12.54 -37.30 -22.60
N ASN A 386 -13.87 -37.36 -22.51
CA ASN A 386 -14.75 -36.39 -23.18
C ASN A 386 -14.53 -34.96 -22.68
N MET A 387 -14.27 -34.77 -21.38
CA MET A 387 -13.90 -33.46 -20.81
C MET A 387 -12.55 -32.96 -21.36
N ARG A 388 -11.53 -33.83 -21.41
CA ARG A 388 -10.23 -33.48 -22.01
C ARG A 388 -10.34 -33.07 -23.47
N ARG A 389 -11.27 -33.67 -24.23
CA ARG A 389 -11.53 -33.30 -25.63
C ARG A 389 -12.35 -32.03 -25.80
N SER A 390 -13.19 -31.66 -24.82
CA SER A 390 -14.07 -30.48 -24.88
C SER A 390 -13.49 -29.21 -24.26
N GLY A 391 -12.31 -29.30 -23.62
CA GLY A 391 -11.62 -28.15 -23.00
C GLY A 391 -12.21 -27.76 -21.64
N PRO A 392 -11.42 -27.14 -20.74
CA PRO A 392 -11.92 -26.74 -19.42
C PRO A 392 -12.95 -25.60 -19.55
N PRO A 393 -14.03 -25.59 -18.75
CA PRO A 393 -15.03 -24.53 -18.80
C PRO A 393 -14.43 -23.20 -18.34
N GLY A 394 -14.71 -22.14 -19.10
CA GLY A 394 -14.33 -20.77 -18.74
C GLY A 394 -15.01 -20.34 -17.43
N MET A 395 -14.24 -19.72 -16.54
CA MET A 395 -14.77 -19.04 -15.35
C MET A 395 -15.50 -17.77 -15.78
N GLY A 396 -16.76 -17.88 -16.17
CA GLY A 396 -17.58 -16.72 -16.53
C GLY A 396 -18.81 -17.11 -17.33
N GLY A 397 -19.91 -17.39 -16.64
CA GLY A 397 -21.21 -17.68 -17.25
C GLY A 397 -21.97 -18.75 -16.49
N ASP A 398 -23.20 -18.45 -16.10
CA ASP A 398 -24.09 -19.17 -15.18
C ASP A 398 -24.64 -20.51 -15.75
N GLY A 399 -23.74 -21.33 -16.31
CA GLY A 399 -24.00 -22.65 -16.89
C GLY A 399 -22.89 -23.65 -16.56
N GLY A 400 -22.21 -23.47 -15.43
CA GLY A 400 -21.11 -24.32 -14.96
C GLY A 400 -21.59 -25.71 -14.58
N GLY A 401 -21.31 -26.71 -15.42
CA GLY A 401 -21.42 -28.11 -15.05
C GLY A 401 -20.37 -28.44 -14.00
N ASN A 402 -20.72 -28.33 -12.71
CA ASN A 402 -19.88 -28.76 -11.60
C ASN A 402 -19.34 -30.17 -11.89
N MET A 403 -18.06 -30.42 -11.58
CA MET A 403 -17.45 -31.76 -11.67
C MET A 403 -18.33 -32.83 -10.99
N GLN A 404 -19.08 -32.42 -9.95
CA GLN A 404 -20.09 -33.24 -9.29
C GLN A 404 -21.25 -33.68 -10.19
N THR A 405 -21.83 -32.78 -11.01
CA THR A 405 -22.93 -33.09 -11.95
C THR A 405 -22.47 -34.03 -13.06
N MET A 406 -21.20 -33.88 -13.49
CA MET A 406 -20.58 -34.78 -14.46
C MET A 406 -20.42 -36.19 -13.89
N LEU A 407 -19.85 -36.32 -12.68
CA LEU A 407 -19.69 -37.61 -12.00
C LEU A 407 -21.05 -38.28 -11.77
N GLN A 408 -22.09 -37.52 -11.43
CA GLN A 408 -23.45 -38.04 -11.28
C GLN A 408 -24.02 -38.59 -12.58
N ARG A 409 -23.82 -37.91 -13.72
CA ARG A 409 -24.26 -38.44 -15.03
C ARG A 409 -23.48 -39.67 -15.46
N ALA A 410 -22.16 -39.69 -15.22
CA ALA A 410 -21.31 -40.80 -15.62
C ALA A 410 -21.60 -42.06 -14.80
N LEU A 411 -21.93 -41.91 -13.51
CA LEU A 411 -22.12 -43.02 -12.58
C LEU A 411 -23.60 -43.38 -12.32
N GLY A 412 -24.55 -42.59 -12.82
CA GLY A 412 -25.98 -42.78 -12.57
C GLY A 412 -26.56 -44.10 -13.08
N ASP A 413 -25.97 -44.67 -14.13
CA ASP A 413 -26.39 -45.95 -14.70
C ASP A 413 -25.75 -47.17 -13.98
N VAL A 414 -24.78 -46.93 -13.08
CA VAL A 414 -23.99 -47.99 -12.42
C VAL A 414 -24.22 -48.03 -10.91
N LEU A 415 -24.47 -46.88 -10.29
CA LEU A 415 -24.70 -46.74 -8.84
C LEU A 415 -26.19 -46.69 -8.51
N THR A 416 -26.55 -47.29 -7.37
CA THR A 416 -27.90 -47.13 -6.78
C THR A 416 -28.06 -45.73 -6.17
N SER A 417 -29.30 -45.33 -5.91
CA SER A 417 -29.62 -44.02 -5.31
C SER A 417 -29.00 -43.81 -3.92
N GLU A 418 -28.83 -44.86 -3.11
CA GLU A 418 -28.14 -44.79 -1.82
C GLU A 418 -26.61 -44.63 -1.96
N GLU A 419 -26.00 -45.33 -2.91
CA GLU A 419 -24.55 -45.25 -3.17
C GLU A 419 -24.16 -43.86 -3.72
N LEU A 420 -25.02 -43.26 -4.56
CA LEU A 420 -24.86 -41.88 -5.05
C LEU A 420 -24.94 -40.83 -3.93
N ALA A 421 -25.81 -41.04 -2.94
CA ALA A 421 -25.91 -40.15 -1.79
C ALA A 421 -24.64 -40.19 -0.92
N ARG A 422 -24.04 -41.38 -0.74
CA ARG A 422 -22.75 -41.54 -0.03
C ARG A 422 -21.59 -40.86 -0.76
N LEU A 423 -21.51 -41.01 -2.08
CA LEU A 423 -20.51 -40.33 -2.90
C LEU A 423 -20.60 -38.80 -2.75
N ASN A 424 -21.81 -38.24 -2.75
CA ASN A 424 -22.03 -36.80 -2.57
C ASN A 424 -21.60 -36.29 -1.18
N ALA A 425 -21.83 -37.08 -0.12
CA ALA A 425 -21.39 -36.71 1.23
C ALA A 425 -19.85 -36.67 1.35
N ILE A 426 -19.15 -37.62 0.72
CA ILE A 426 -17.68 -37.68 0.72
C ILE A 426 -17.07 -36.49 -0.04
N LEU A 427 -17.66 -36.12 -1.18
CA LEU A 427 -17.22 -34.96 -1.97
C LEU A 427 -17.42 -33.63 -1.22
N ALA A 428 -18.53 -33.48 -0.48
CA ALA A 428 -18.80 -32.29 0.32
C ALA A 428 -17.82 -32.10 1.50
N ASP A 429 -17.38 -33.20 2.12
CA ASP A 429 -16.43 -33.17 3.23
C ASP A 429 -14.98 -32.86 2.77
N GLY A 430 -14.62 -33.28 1.56
CA GLY A 430 -13.34 -32.93 0.94
C GLY A 430 -13.18 -31.43 0.69
N ALA A 431 -14.25 -30.75 0.27
CA ALA A 431 -14.24 -29.31 0.03
C ALA A 431 -14.02 -28.49 1.32
N ARG A 432 -14.57 -28.94 2.45
CA ARG A 432 -14.41 -28.27 3.76
C ARG A 432 -12.98 -28.37 4.32
N ARG A 433 -12.26 -29.45 4.02
CA ARG A 433 -10.87 -29.65 4.48
C ARG A 433 -9.84 -28.84 3.68
N SER A 434 -10.17 -28.43 2.46
CA SER A 434 -9.29 -27.61 1.61
C SER A 434 -9.35 -26.12 1.94
N GLY A 435 -10.43 -25.63 2.56
CA GLY A 435 -10.67 -24.20 2.79
C GLY A 435 -10.18 -23.63 4.12
N GLY A 436 -9.59 -24.43 5.02
CA GLY A 436 -9.33 -24.00 6.40
C GLY A 436 -8.01 -24.49 6.96
N ARG A 437 -6.87 -23.98 6.46
CA ARG A 437 -5.56 -24.06 7.14
C ARG A 437 -4.49 -23.19 6.46
N GLN A 438 -4.73 -21.89 6.34
CA GLN A 438 -3.65 -20.89 6.20
C GLN A 438 -3.35 -20.32 7.59
N GLY A 439 -2.59 -21.08 8.37
CA GLY A 439 -1.93 -20.60 9.57
C GLY A 439 -0.44 -20.76 9.35
N ALA A 440 0.31 -19.67 9.46
CA ALA A 440 1.73 -19.56 9.23
C ALA A 440 2.53 -20.74 9.82
N ARG A 441 2.94 -21.65 8.94
CA ARG A 441 4.15 -22.44 9.14
C ARG A 441 5.14 -21.87 8.16
N GLU A 442 6.28 -21.38 8.64
CA GLU A 442 7.45 -21.17 7.79
C GLU A 442 7.61 -22.43 6.94
N GLU A 443 7.36 -22.28 5.64
CA GLU A 443 7.46 -23.36 4.69
C GLU A 443 8.96 -23.61 4.54
N VAL A 444 9.51 -24.45 5.41
CA VAL A 444 10.93 -24.80 5.38
C VAL A 444 11.18 -25.49 4.05
N GLN A 445 11.70 -24.73 3.09
CA GLN A 445 11.98 -25.22 1.75
C GLN A 445 13.02 -26.33 1.87
N ARG A 446 12.65 -27.52 1.37
CA ARG A 446 13.55 -28.67 1.35
C ARG A 446 14.29 -28.66 0.02
N GLY A 447 15.60 -28.58 0.10
CA GLY A 447 16.50 -28.71 -1.05
C GLY A 447 17.24 -30.04 -1.01
N THR A 448 17.82 -30.43 -2.14
CA THR A 448 18.79 -31.53 -2.20
C THR A 448 20.07 -30.96 -2.76
N ILE A 449 21.18 -31.08 -2.02
CA ILE A 449 22.52 -30.77 -2.53
C ILE A 449 23.22 -32.07 -2.90
N TRP A 450 24.17 -31.98 -3.83
CA TRP A 450 24.97 -33.12 -4.25
C TRP A 450 26.41 -32.92 -3.77
N ILE A 451 26.89 -33.84 -2.95
CA ILE A 451 28.26 -33.81 -2.44
C ILE A 451 29.11 -34.73 -3.29
N GLN A 452 30.28 -34.25 -3.71
CA GLN A 452 31.26 -35.07 -4.41
C GLN A 452 32.12 -35.84 -3.39
N ARG A 453 32.02 -37.17 -3.40
CA ARG A 453 32.86 -38.05 -2.57
C ARG A 453 34.26 -38.18 -3.19
N SER A 454 35.24 -38.61 -2.39
CA SER A 454 36.64 -38.81 -2.81
C SER A 454 36.84 -39.80 -3.98
N ASP A 455 35.83 -40.60 -4.30
CA ASP A 455 35.79 -41.55 -5.43
C ASP A 455 35.21 -40.93 -6.72
N GLY A 456 34.88 -39.62 -6.71
CA GLY A 456 34.32 -38.90 -7.85
C GLY A 456 32.80 -39.06 -8.02
N ARG A 457 32.13 -39.84 -7.16
CA ARG A 457 30.67 -40.07 -7.22
C ARG A 457 29.89 -38.98 -6.48
N LEU A 458 28.64 -38.79 -6.90
CA LEU A 458 27.69 -37.82 -6.37
C LEU A 458 26.73 -38.49 -5.39
N GLU A 459 26.62 -37.91 -4.20
CA GLU A 459 25.70 -38.36 -3.16
C GLU A 459 24.66 -37.26 -2.87
N PRO A 460 23.35 -37.54 -2.98
CA PRO A 460 22.33 -36.57 -2.65
C PRO A 460 22.22 -36.44 -1.12
N ARG A 461 22.23 -35.20 -0.65
CA ARG A 461 21.98 -34.86 0.76
C ARG A 461 20.75 -33.95 0.84
N PRO A 462 19.67 -34.40 1.50
CA PRO A 462 18.52 -33.55 1.73
C PRO A 462 18.90 -32.48 2.77
N VAL A 463 18.58 -31.23 2.47
CA VAL A 463 18.90 -30.08 3.32
C VAL A 463 17.67 -29.20 3.50
N ARG A 464 17.59 -28.53 4.65
CA ARG A 464 16.62 -27.46 4.87
C ARG A 464 17.26 -26.16 4.46
N VAL A 465 16.56 -25.41 3.62
CA VAL A 465 17.03 -24.15 3.04
C VAL A 465 16.48 -23.01 3.89
N GLY A 466 17.37 -22.10 4.29
CA GLY A 466 17.06 -20.92 5.11
C GLY A 466 17.18 -19.62 4.30
N LEU A 467 17.72 -18.58 4.94
CA LEU A 467 17.93 -17.27 4.32
C LEU A 467 18.82 -17.37 3.07
N SER A 468 18.49 -16.62 2.02
CA SER A 468 19.27 -16.56 0.78
C SER A 468 19.57 -15.11 0.43
N ASP A 469 20.80 -14.80 0.03
CA ASP A 469 21.22 -13.49 -0.48
C ASP A 469 21.20 -13.44 -2.03
N GLY A 470 20.75 -14.53 -2.67
CA GLY A 470 20.70 -14.69 -4.13
C GLY A 470 21.93 -15.38 -4.73
N GLN A 471 23.10 -15.25 -4.12
CA GLN A 471 24.33 -15.95 -4.53
C GLN A 471 24.55 -17.22 -3.72
N TYR A 472 24.28 -17.14 -2.42
CA TYR A 472 24.46 -18.16 -1.41
C TYR A 472 23.17 -18.33 -0.63
N THR A 473 22.95 -19.54 -0.17
CA THR A 473 21.79 -19.87 0.63
C THR A 473 22.20 -20.65 1.86
N GLN A 474 21.63 -20.26 2.99
CA GLN A 474 21.78 -20.98 4.24
C GLN A 474 21.24 -22.40 4.11
N VAL A 475 22.03 -23.37 4.54
CA VAL A 475 21.63 -24.77 4.63
C VAL A 475 21.74 -25.28 6.05
N MET A 476 20.73 -26.03 6.46
CA MET A 476 20.64 -26.65 7.78
C MET A 476 20.28 -28.13 7.63
N GLY A 477 21.11 -29.01 8.19
CA GLY A 477 20.88 -30.45 8.17
C GLY A 477 21.79 -31.17 9.16
N GLU A 478 21.35 -32.31 9.70
CA GLU A 478 22.12 -33.09 10.68
C GLU A 478 23.39 -33.73 10.08
N ASN A 479 23.51 -33.76 8.76
CA ASN A 479 24.60 -34.43 8.05
C ASN A 479 25.33 -33.52 7.05
N ILE A 480 25.57 -32.26 7.44
CA ILE A 480 26.33 -31.28 6.66
C ILE A 480 27.47 -30.77 7.53
N SER A 481 28.70 -30.83 7.01
CA SER A 481 29.90 -30.38 7.72
C SER A 481 30.59 -29.24 6.97
N GLU A 482 31.21 -28.34 7.72
CA GLU A 482 32.08 -27.31 7.16
C GLU A 482 33.23 -27.93 6.33
N GLY A 483 33.48 -27.39 5.14
CA GLY A 483 34.54 -27.83 4.23
C GLY A 483 34.16 -28.93 3.24
N GLU A 484 32.94 -29.47 3.31
CA GLU A 484 32.44 -30.44 2.31
C GLU A 484 32.33 -29.80 0.92
N ARG A 485 32.62 -30.59 -0.14
CA ARG A 485 32.60 -30.11 -1.53
C ARG A 485 31.25 -30.36 -2.17
N VAL A 486 30.50 -29.30 -2.39
CA VAL A 486 29.20 -29.34 -3.04
C VAL A 486 29.36 -29.10 -4.53
N VAL A 487 28.66 -29.89 -5.33
CA VAL A 487 28.68 -29.75 -6.79
C VAL A 487 27.85 -28.56 -7.23
N VAL A 488 28.49 -27.68 -8.00
CA VAL A 488 27.87 -26.49 -8.59
C VAL A 488 27.51 -26.74 -10.05
N ARG A 489 28.38 -27.42 -10.79
CA ARG A 489 28.18 -27.72 -12.22
C ARG A 489 28.98 -28.94 -12.64
N VAL A 490 28.46 -29.69 -13.61
CA VAL A 490 29.21 -30.72 -14.32
C VAL A 490 29.33 -30.28 -15.78
N ARG A 491 30.55 -30.22 -16.30
CA ARG A 491 30.83 -29.93 -17.71
C ARG A 491 31.46 -31.14 -18.38
N GLU A 492 30.99 -31.46 -19.56
CA GLU A 492 31.62 -32.44 -20.43
C GLU A 492 32.75 -31.74 -21.18
N VAL A 493 34.00 -32.13 -20.90
CA VAL A 493 35.16 -31.64 -21.65
C VAL A 493 35.20 -32.43 -22.94
N ARG A 494 35.09 -31.72 -24.07
CA ARG A 494 35.11 -32.30 -25.40
C ARG A 494 36.51 -32.36 -25.98
#